data_AF-A0A9E6WLH4-F1
#
_entry.id   AF-A0A9E6WLH4-F1
#
_cell.length_a   1.000
_cell.length_b   1.000
_cell.length_c   1.000
_cell.angle_alpha   90.00
_cell.angle_beta   90.00
_cell.angle_gamma   90.00
#
_symmetry.space_group_name_H-M   'P 1'
#
loop_
_entity.id
_entity.type
_entity.pdbx_description
1 polymer ?
#
loop_
_entity_poly.entity_id
_entity_poly.type
_entity_poly.pdbx_seq_one_letter_code
_entity_poly.pdbx_strand_id
1 'polypeptide(L)'
;GPMLYDIALEVDLAPEGKPATTIARTNYREMYYSAAQQLAHHTTSGCPMNVGDLLGSGTISGPAKDSRGSLLELSWGGKEPITLATGETRSFLEDGDTLTLRGHAQGDGYRIGFGDCTGTLLPALKDPYAR
;
A
#
# COMPACT_ATOMS: atom_id res chain seq x y z
N GLY A 1 16.36 11.49 -1.77
CA GLY A 1 16.48 12.97 -1.89
C GLY A 1 16.49 13.60 -0.52
N PRO A 2 16.65 14.93 -0.39
CA PRO A 2 16.46 15.59 0.91
C PRO A 2 15.04 15.29 1.44
N MET A 3 14.93 15.01 2.73
CA MET A 3 13.66 14.81 3.46
C MET A 3 12.80 13.60 3.06
N LEU A 4 13.41 12.51 2.60
CA LEU A 4 12.76 11.19 2.59
C LEU A 4 13.10 10.44 3.87
N TYR A 5 12.17 9.61 4.33
CA TYR A 5 12.31 8.81 5.55
C TYR A 5 12.60 7.35 5.22
N ASP A 6 13.47 6.72 6.01
CA ASP A 6 13.70 5.28 5.96
C ASP A 6 12.60 4.56 6.75
N ILE A 7 11.54 4.16 6.03
CA ILE A 7 10.39 3.47 6.60
C ILE A 7 10.18 2.21 5.77
N ALA A 8 10.49 1.05 6.35
CA ALA A 8 10.21 -0.23 5.73
C ALA A 8 8.70 -0.46 5.71
N LEU A 9 8.18 -0.84 4.55
CA LEU A 9 6.76 -1.09 4.30
C LEU A 9 6.56 -2.51 3.80
N GLU A 10 5.52 -3.19 4.29
CA GLU A 10 5.10 -4.48 3.77
C GLU A 10 3.59 -4.54 3.56
N VAL A 11 3.18 -5.39 2.63
CA VAL A 11 1.77 -5.65 2.32
C VAL A 11 1.54 -7.15 2.36
N ASP A 12 0.58 -7.58 3.18
CA ASP A 12 0.12 -8.97 3.19
C ASP A 12 -1.26 -9.11 2.59
N LEU A 13 -1.49 -10.25 1.94
CA LEU A 13 -2.77 -10.67 1.40
C LEU A 13 -3.14 -12.04 1.98
N ALA A 14 -4.30 -12.13 2.61
CA ALA A 14 -4.87 -13.35 3.16
C ALA A 14 -6.21 -13.65 2.48
N PRO A 15 -6.37 -14.77 1.76
CA PRO A 15 -7.69 -15.22 1.35
C PRO A 15 -8.58 -15.55 2.56
N GLU A 16 -9.90 -15.59 2.36
CA GLU A 16 -10.85 -15.84 3.44
C GLU A 16 -10.53 -17.15 4.20
N GLY A 17 -10.34 -17.04 5.51
CA GLY A 17 -10.04 -18.17 6.39
C GLY A 17 -8.67 -18.82 6.19
N LYS A 18 -7.76 -18.19 5.43
CA LYS A 18 -6.44 -18.74 5.09
C LYS A 18 -5.29 -17.88 5.61
N PRO A 19 -4.07 -18.44 5.78
CA PRO A 19 -2.91 -17.68 6.23
C PRO A 19 -2.50 -16.61 5.20
N ALA A 20 -1.94 -15.52 5.70
CA ALA A 20 -1.48 -14.41 4.89
C ALA A 20 -0.19 -14.73 4.12
N THR A 21 -0.04 -14.13 2.95
CA THR A 21 1.20 -14.09 2.16
C THR A 21 1.68 -12.64 2.07
N THR A 22 2.95 -12.36 2.40
CA THR A 22 3.53 -11.04 2.09
C THR A 22 3.74 -10.93 0.59
N ILE A 23 2.98 -10.04 -0.05
CA ILE A 23 2.98 -9.86 -1.51
C ILE A 23 3.90 -8.73 -1.97
N ALA A 24 4.26 -7.81 -1.08
CA ALA A 24 5.21 -6.74 -1.39
C ALA A 24 6.03 -6.32 -0.16
N ARG A 25 7.30 -5.97 -0.38
CA ARG A 25 8.15 -5.25 0.57
C ARG A 25 8.84 -4.10 -0.13
N THR A 26 8.66 -2.89 0.37
CA THR A 26 9.23 -1.68 -0.20
C THR A 26 9.66 -0.72 0.91
N ASN A 27 10.02 0.51 0.55
CA ASN A 27 10.40 1.52 1.51
C ASN A 27 9.91 2.91 1.07
N TYR A 28 9.47 3.74 2.02
CA TYR A 28 9.05 5.11 1.73
C TYR A 28 10.18 5.94 1.08
N ARG A 29 11.45 5.60 1.33
CA ARG A 29 12.60 6.27 0.71
C ARG A 29 12.70 6.11 -0.81
N GLU A 30 11.91 5.23 -1.41
CA GLU A 30 11.81 5.07 -2.87
C GLU A 30 11.04 6.23 -3.54
N MET A 31 10.32 7.04 -2.76
CA MET A 31 9.56 8.18 -3.31
C MET A 31 10.46 9.19 -4.02
N TYR A 32 10.02 9.68 -5.18
CA TYR A 32 10.77 10.70 -5.92
C TYR A 32 10.61 12.10 -5.33
N TYR A 33 9.40 12.46 -4.89
CA TYR A 33 9.09 13.73 -4.25
C TYR A 33 8.84 13.52 -2.75
N SER A 34 9.46 14.36 -1.91
CA SER A 34 9.25 14.37 -0.46
C SER A 34 7.89 14.99 -0.09
N ALA A 35 7.38 14.66 1.10
CA ALA A 35 6.15 15.26 1.64
C ALA A 35 6.18 16.80 1.67
N ALA A 36 7.35 17.39 1.97
CA ALA A 36 7.50 18.85 1.95
C ALA A 36 7.39 19.44 0.54
N GLN A 37 7.92 18.76 -0.48
CA GLN A 37 7.75 19.17 -1.88
C GLN A 37 6.30 19.02 -2.33
N GLN A 38 5.62 17.94 -1.94
CA GLN A 38 4.20 17.73 -2.22
C GLN A 38 3.36 18.87 -1.64
N LEU A 39 3.57 19.23 -0.37
CA LEU A 39 2.87 20.33 0.28
C LEU A 39 3.16 21.68 -0.40
N ALA A 40 4.43 22.01 -0.62
CA ALA A 40 4.81 23.28 -1.25
C ALA A 40 4.21 23.43 -2.65
N HIS A 41 4.18 22.34 -3.43
CA HIS A 41 3.54 22.35 -4.74
C HIS A 41 2.02 22.47 -4.63
N HIS A 42 1.37 21.76 -3.71
CA HIS A 42 -0.08 21.85 -3.50
C HIS A 42 -0.53 23.29 -3.23
N THR A 43 0.23 24.04 -2.43
CA THR A 43 -0.12 25.41 -2.04
C THR A 43 0.36 26.48 -3.02
N THR A 44 1.09 26.12 -4.09
CA THR A 44 1.79 27.09 -4.94
C THR A 44 0.86 28.07 -5.66
N SER A 45 -0.39 27.67 -5.92
CA SER A 45 -1.41 28.49 -6.61
C SER A 45 -2.42 29.12 -5.64
N GLY A 46 -2.14 29.10 -4.33
CA GLY A 46 -3.02 29.67 -3.30
C GLY A 46 -4.06 28.71 -2.73
N CYS A 47 -3.94 27.39 -2.95
CA CYS A 47 -4.80 26.40 -2.30
C CYS A 47 -4.56 26.43 -0.77
N PRO A 48 -5.58 26.69 0.07
CA PRO A 48 -5.42 26.73 1.51
C PRO A 48 -5.29 25.33 2.11
N MET A 49 -4.56 25.22 3.22
CA MET A 49 -4.44 23.99 4.02
C MET A 49 -5.08 24.18 5.39
N ASN A 50 -5.70 23.13 5.90
CA ASN A 50 -6.34 23.11 7.21
C ASN A 50 -5.73 22.05 8.12
N VAL A 51 -5.90 22.24 9.42
CA VAL A 51 -5.56 21.21 10.41
C VAL A 51 -6.43 19.98 10.16
N GLY A 52 -5.78 18.82 10.03
CA GLY A 52 -6.45 17.55 9.77
C GLY A 52 -6.51 17.16 8.30
N ASP A 53 -6.06 17.99 7.37
CA ASP A 53 -5.95 17.61 5.96
C ASP A 53 -4.98 16.43 5.79
N LEU A 54 -5.35 15.46 4.96
CA LEU A 54 -4.56 14.27 4.66
C LEU A 54 -4.06 14.30 3.21
N LEU A 55 -2.74 14.24 3.03
CA LEU A 55 -2.09 14.19 1.73
C LEU A 55 -1.47 12.80 1.52
N GLY A 56 -1.98 12.07 0.55
CA GLY A 56 -1.43 10.77 0.16
C GLY A 56 -0.11 10.93 -0.60
N SER A 57 0.84 10.03 -0.36
CA SER A 57 2.12 10.00 -1.08
C SER A 57 1.96 9.67 -2.57
N GLY A 58 0.89 8.96 -2.92
CA GLY A 58 0.81 8.12 -4.11
C GLY A 58 1.29 6.69 -3.82
N THR A 59 1.06 5.77 -4.75
CA THR A 59 1.52 4.38 -4.64
C THR A 59 3.05 4.32 -4.52
N ILE A 60 3.55 3.58 -3.53
CA ILE A 60 4.98 3.45 -3.26
C ILE A 60 5.49 2.17 -3.91
N SER A 61 6.25 2.31 -4.99
CA SER A 61 6.84 1.20 -5.74
C SER A 61 8.35 1.34 -5.81
N GLY A 62 9.07 0.30 -5.40
CA GLY A 62 10.50 0.18 -5.62
C GLY A 62 10.83 -0.39 -7.00
N PRO A 63 12.12 -0.53 -7.34
CA PRO A 63 12.56 -0.97 -8.67
C PRO A 63 12.33 -2.48 -8.91
N ALA A 64 12.26 -3.29 -7.86
CA ALA A 64 12.10 -4.74 -7.95
C ALA A 64 10.62 -5.14 -8.04
N LYS A 65 10.32 -6.27 -8.69
CA LYS A 65 8.93 -6.72 -8.92
C LYS A 65 8.17 -6.92 -7.60
N ASP A 66 8.81 -7.51 -6.60
CA ASP A 66 8.30 -7.74 -5.24
C ASP A 66 8.28 -6.49 -4.35
N SER A 67 8.66 -5.33 -4.88
CA SER A 67 8.61 -4.03 -4.19
C SER A 67 7.58 -3.07 -4.78
N ARG A 68 6.75 -3.54 -5.72
CA ARG A 68 5.68 -2.75 -6.36
C ARG A 68 4.48 -2.60 -5.43
N GLY A 69 3.89 -1.41 -5.38
CA GLY A 69 2.88 -1.01 -4.40
C GLY A 69 1.44 -1.33 -4.76
N SER A 70 1.18 -2.04 -5.87
CA SER A 70 -0.18 -2.42 -6.26
C SER A 70 -0.26 -3.78 -6.94
N LEU A 71 -1.41 -4.44 -6.82
CA LEU A 71 -1.69 -5.68 -7.56
C LEU A 71 -1.66 -5.46 -9.08
N LEU A 72 -2.02 -4.27 -9.56
CA LEU A 72 -1.89 -3.90 -10.98
C LEU A 72 -0.44 -4.06 -11.46
N GLU A 73 0.50 -3.54 -10.69
CA GLU A 73 1.93 -3.58 -11.02
C GLU A 73 2.55 -4.96 -10.75
N LEU A 74 2.18 -5.61 -9.64
CA LEU A 74 2.66 -6.94 -9.24
C LEU A 74 2.25 -8.00 -10.27
N SER A 75 0.99 -7.95 -10.71
CA SER A 75 0.42 -8.88 -11.70
C SER A 75 0.63 -8.46 -13.15
N TRP A 76 1.27 -7.31 -13.38
CA TRP A 76 1.45 -6.72 -14.71
C TRP A 76 0.14 -6.60 -15.53
N GLY A 77 -0.87 -5.98 -14.92
CA GLY A 77 -2.20 -5.87 -15.52
C GLY A 77 -2.90 -7.22 -15.65
N GLY A 78 -2.65 -8.15 -14.72
CA GLY A 78 -3.18 -9.51 -14.73
C GLY A 78 -2.52 -10.48 -15.72
N LYS A 79 -1.48 -10.06 -16.44
CA LYS A 79 -0.74 -10.93 -17.37
C LYS A 79 0.17 -11.92 -16.65
N GLU A 80 0.62 -11.57 -15.45
CA GLU A 80 1.55 -12.35 -14.64
C GLU A 80 1.01 -12.48 -13.20
N PRO A 81 -0.06 -13.24 -12.95
CA PRO A 81 -0.65 -13.39 -11.61
C PRO A 81 0.39 -13.79 -10.56
N ILE A 82 0.26 -13.25 -9.34
CA ILE A 82 1.11 -13.66 -8.22
C ILE A 82 0.61 -14.97 -7.63
N THR A 83 1.51 -15.83 -7.16
CA THR A 83 1.16 -17.06 -6.44
C THR A 83 1.31 -16.83 -4.94
N LEU A 84 0.25 -17.11 -4.19
CA LEU A 84 0.20 -17.01 -2.74
C LEU A 84 0.84 -18.25 -2.09
N ALA A 85 1.22 -18.15 -0.81
CA ALA A 85 1.76 -19.27 -0.05
C ALA A 85 0.77 -20.45 0.07
N THR A 86 -0.53 -20.18 -0.09
CA THR A 86 -1.59 -21.19 -0.13
C THR A 86 -1.66 -21.96 -1.47
N GLY A 87 -0.89 -21.54 -2.48
CA GLY A 87 -0.94 -22.07 -3.84
C GLY A 87 -1.98 -21.40 -4.74
N GLU A 88 -2.86 -20.58 -4.19
CA GLU A 88 -3.80 -19.75 -4.96
C GLU A 88 -3.07 -18.66 -5.74
N THR A 89 -3.67 -18.18 -6.81
CA THR A 89 -3.13 -17.07 -7.59
C THR A 89 -4.02 -15.84 -7.49
N ARG A 90 -3.44 -14.65 -7.60
CA ARG A 90 -4.16 -13.38 -7.65
C ARG A 90 -3.63 -12.49 -8.77
N SER A 91 -4.54 -11.94 -9.56
CA SER A 91 -4.26 -10.78 -10.43
C SER A 91 -4.72 -9.49 -9.75
N PHE A 92 -5.92 -9.53 -9.18
CA PHE A 92 -6.53 -8.48 -8.36
C PHE A 92 -7.14 -9.13 -7.11
N LEU A 93 -7.72 -8.32 -6.24
CA LEU A 93 -8.43 -8.83 -5.05
C LEU A 93 -9.67 -9.61 -5.47
N GLU A 94 -9.95 -10.66 -4.71
CA GLU A 94 -11.19 -11.44 -4.76
C GLU A 94 -12.01 -11.20 -3.48
N ASP A 95 -13.33 -11.42 -3.54
CA ASP A 95 -14.19 -11.29 -2.35
C ASP A 95 -13.67 -12.17 -1.20
N GLY A 96 -13.66 -11.62 0.01
CA GLY A 96 -13.14 -12.26 1.22
C GLY A 96 -11.63 -12.08 1.42
N ASP A 97 -10.89 -11.59 0.43
CA ASP A 97 -9.47 -11.27 0.60
C ASP A 97 -9.30 -10.14 1.64
N THR A 98 -8.34 -10.31 2.54
CA THR A 98 -7.92 -9.31 3.52
C THR A 98 -6.53 -8.79 3.19
N LEU A 99 -6.40 -7.48 2.99
CA LEU A 99 -5.11 -6.79 2.86
C LEU A 99 -4.72 -6.16 4.19
N THR A 100 -3.44 -6.28 4.55
CA THR A 100 -2.85 -5.59 5.70
C THR A 100 -1.57 -4.89 5.30
N LEU A 101 -1.52 -3.58 5.52
CA LEU A 101 -0.33 -2.75 5.30
C LEU A 101 0.33 -2.52 6.66
N ARG A 102 1.65 -2.74 6.73
CA ARG A 102 2.45 -2.49 7.93
C ARG A 102 3.66 -1.65 7.57
N GLY A 103 4.04 -0.76 8.48
CA GLY A 103 5.18 0.14 8.29
C GLY A 103 5.96 0.36 9.56
N HIS A 104 7.28 0.49 9.45
CA HIS A 104 8.12 0.85 10.59
C HIS A 104 9.45 1.51 10.19
N ALA A 105 9.94 2.39 11.06
CA ALA A 105 11.34 2.80 11.08
C ALA A 105 12.12 1.92 12.07
N GLN A 106 13.30 1.46 11.66
CA GLN A 106 14.17 0.59 12.46
C GLN A 106 15.30 1.42 13.06
N GLY A 107 15.43 1.41 14.39
CA GLY A 107 16.58 1.93 15.11
C GLY A 107 17.48 0.82 15.64
N ASP A 108 18.54 1.19 16.34
CA ASP A 108 19.40 0.20 17.02
C ASP A 108 18.72 -0.29 18.30
N GLY A 109 18.28 -1.56 18.29
CA GLY A 109 17.57 -2.18 19.41
C GLY A 109 16.11 -1.75 19.61
N TYR A 110 15.54 -0.89 18.76
CA TYR A 110 14.13 -0.47 18.85
C TYR A 110 13.45 -0.28 17.49
N ARG A 111 12.11 -0.25 17.48
CA ARG A 111 11.29 -0.02 16.29
C ARG A 111 10.20 1.02 16.58
N ILE A 112 9.98 1.95 15.66
CA ILE A 112 8.83 2.86 15.66
C ILE A 112 7.87 2.40 14.56
N GLY A 113 6.77 1.77 14.96
CA GLY A 113 5.77 1.20 14.06
C GLY A 113 4.54 2.07 13.88
N PHE A 114 3.85 1.87 12.76
CA PHE A 114 2.58 2.54 12.44
C PHE A 114 1.34 1.71 12.87
N GLY A 115 1.54 0.48 13.35
CA GLY A 115 0.46 -0.48 13.53
C GLY A 115 -0.03 -1.07 12.21
N ASP A 116 -1.23 -1.62 12.22
CA ASP A 116 -1.85 -2.28 11.07
C ASP A 116 -2.87 -1.35 10.40
N CYS A 117 -2.81 -1.29 9.07
CA CYS A 117 -3.88 -0.75 8.24
C CYS A 117 -4.49 -1.91 7.44
N THR A 118 -5.65 -2.40 7.90
CA THR A 118 -6.26 -3.65 7.43
C THR A 118 -7.67 -3.43 6.91
N GLY A 119 -8.01 -4.14 5.84
CA GLY A 119 -9.39 -4.21 5.33
C GLY A 119 -9.66 -5.53 4.62
N THR A 120 -10.87 -6.05 4.77
CA THR A 120 -11.39 -7.23 4.07
C THR A 120 -12.35 -6.80 2.98
N LEU A 121 -12.15 -7.31 1.76
CA LEU A 121 -13.02 -7.03 0.63
C LEU A 121 -14.33 -7.81 0.81
N LEU A 122 -15.44 -7.09 0.94
CA LEU A 122 -16.77 -7.70 0.98
C LEU A 122 -17.31 -7.85 -0.45
N PRO A 123 -18.15 -8.87 -0.68
CA PRO A 123 -18.89 -8.97 -1.93
C PRO A 123 -19.67 -7.71 -2.26
N ALA A 124 -19.73 -7.39 -3.55
CA ALA A 124 -20.61 -6.34 -4.04
C ALA A 124 -22.07 -6.62 -3.66
N LEU A 125 -22.85 -5.56 -3.48
CA LEU A 125 -24.29 -5.69 -3.32
C LEU A 125 -24.91 -6.37 -4.56
N LYS A 126 -25.83 -7.32 -4.33
CA LYS A 126 -26.54 -8.03 -5.41
C LYS A 126 -27.26 -7.08 -6.37
N ASP A 127 -27.83 -6.02 -5.81
CA ASP A 127 -28.37 -4.88 -6.55
C ASP A 127 -27.81 -3.59 -5.93
N PRO A 128 -26.83 -2.93 -6.56
CA PRO A 128 -26.24 -1.71 -6.04
C PRO A 128 -27.16 -0.48 -6.17
N TYR A 129 -28.31 -0.60 -6.84
CA TYR A 129 -29.25 0.49 -7.09
C TYR A 129 -30.55 0.37 -6.29
N ALA A 130 -30.75 -0.73 -5.57
CA ALA A 130 -31.83 -0.87 -4.60
C ALA A 130 -31.58 0.11 -3.44
N ARG A 131 -32.25 1.26 -3.48
CA ARG A 131 -32.27 2.25 -2.40
C ARG A 131 -33.14 1.79 -1.24
#